data_AF-A0A951TM35-F1
#
_entry.id   AF-A0A951TM35-F1
#
_cell.length_a   1.000
_cell.length_b   1.000
_cell.length_c   1.000
_cell.angle_alpha   90.00
_cell.angle_beta   90.00
_cell.angle_gamma   90.00
#
_symmetry.space_group_name_H-M   'P 1'
#
loop_
_entity.id
_entity.type
_entity.pdbx_description
1 polymer ?
#
loop_
_entity_poly.entity_id
_entity_poly.type
_entity_poly.pdbx_seq_one_letter_code
_entity_poly.pdbx_strand_id
1 'polypeptide(L)'
;MKKASVLMIIGSTLLLSLFIFPLWNIELLAPQYPKGLGMHIFIDGLEGYTEHDLMNIDGLNHYIGMQTLPEKGDMWEFTTFPIIIAIMALIGILIGIVGFFKHSTYKWFMGWFVVMSVLGILGMYDFNQWLVDYGSNLDPHAIIKVVDDFGNPMSYKPPLLGTKDILNFTAISLPGVGGYLMGIGMFLIFISFFIGRKAAKKENLSLAFH
;
A
#
# COMPACT_ATOMS: atom_id res chain seq x y z
N MET A 1 6.78 29.96 -5.89
CA MET A 1 6.79 28.90 -4.84
C MET A 1 5.40 28.45 -4.41
N LYS A 2 4.46 29.36 -4.10
CA LYS A 2 3.09 29.03 -3.63
C LYS A 2 2.38 27.85 -4.33
N LYS A 3 2.33 27.82 -5.66
CA LYS A 3 1.68 26.72 -6.42
C LYS A 3 2.31 25.35 -6.13
N ALA A 4 3.64 25.27 -6.07
CA ALA A 4 4.35 24.04 -5.75
C ALA A 4 4.04 23.57 -4.31
N SER A 5 4.04 24.51 -3.36
CA SER A 5 3.68 24.22 -1.97
C SER A 5 2.25 23.70 -1.81
N VAL A 6 1.29 24.26 -2.53
CA VAL A 6 -0.09 23.75 -2.50
C VAL A 6 -0.15 22.31 -2.97
N LEU A 7 0.56 21.95 -4.05
CA LEU A 7 0.61 20.56 -4.52
C LEU A 7 1.30 19.63 -3.52
N MET A 8 2.37 20.09 -2.87
CA MET A 8 3.04 19.35 -1.80
C MET A 8 2.09 19.06 -0.63
N ILE A 9 1.32 20.07 -0.20
CA ILE A 9 0.34 19.94 0.91
C ILE A 9 -0.78 18.98 0.51
N ILE A 10 -1.38 19.15 -0.68
CA ILE A 10 -2.44 18.27 -1.16
C ILE A 10 -1.94 16.84 -1.27
N GLY A 11 -0.77 16.65 -1.90
CA GLY A 11 -0.18 15.33 -2.07
C GLY A 11 0.13 14.64 -0.74
N SER A 12 0.62 15.38 0.25
CA SER A 12 0.88 14.86 1.60
C SER A 12 -0.41 14.58 2.37
N THR A 13 -1.46 15.39 2.16
CA THR A 13 -2.78 15.19 2.80
C THR A 13 -3.48 13.94 2.26
N LEU A 14 -3.29 13.60 0.98
CA LEU A 14 -3.87 12.39 0.39
C LEU A 14 -3.40 11.09 1.05
N LEU A 15 -2.27 11.09 1.76
CA LEU A 15 -1.84 9.93 2.55
C LEU A 15 -2.83 9.62 3.68
N LEU A 16 -3.49 10.64 4.24
CA LEU A 16 -4.48 10.47 5.29
C LEU A 16 -5.72 9.72 4.81
N SER A 17 -5.91 9.56 3.50
CA SER A 17 -6.99 8.72 2.95
C SER A 17 -6.86 7.26 3.35
N LEU A 18 -5.65 6.78 3.67
CA LEU A 18 -5.39 5.41 4.10
C LEU A 18 -6.02 5.05 5.47
N PHE A 19 -6.40 6.05 6.27
CA PHE A 19 -7.15 5.84 7.52
C PHE A 19 -8.64 5.58 7.30
N ILE A 20 -9.13 5.79 6.08
CA ILE A 20 -10.56 5.73 5.74
C ILE A 20 -10.81 4.67 4.66
N PHE A 21 -9.87 4.52 3.72
CA PHE A 21 -10.00 3.65 2.57
C PHE A 21 -8.94 2.55 2.58
N PRO A 22 -9.25 1.36 2.02
CA PRO A 22 -8.31 0.26 1.99
C PRO A 22 -7.09 0.59 1.15
N LEU A 23 -5.92 0.16 1.64
CA LEU A 23 -4.65 0.25 0.92
C LEU A 23 -4.64 -0.73 -0.25
N TRP A 24 -5.12 -1.96 -0.02
CA TRP A 24 -5.08 -3.06 -0.97
C TRP A 24 -6.32 -3.92 -0.88
N ASN A 25 -6.59 -4.68 -1.94
CA ASN A 25 -7.71 -5.61 -2.02
C ASN A 25 -7.21 -6.97 -2.52
N ILE A 26 -7.70 -8.05 -1.92
CA ILE A 26 -7.51 -9.41 -2.40
C ILE A 26 -8.88 -10.06 -2.55
N GLU A 27 -9.17 -10.58 -3.74
CA GLU A 27 -10.42 -11.25 -4.09
C GLU A 27 -10.12 -12.65 -4.60
N LEU A 28 -10.95 -13.61 -4.20
CA LEU A 28 -10.86 -15.03 -4.53
C LEU A 28 -12.17 -15.45 -5.20
N LEU A 29 -12.11 -15.77 -6.48
CA LEU A 29 -13.24 -16.23 -7.26
C LEU A 29 -13.15 -17.75 -7.46
N ALA A 30 -14.23 -18.48 -7.21
CA ALA A 30 -14.31 -19.90 -7.51
C ALA A 30 -15.75 -20.32 -7.81
N PRO A 31 -15.99 -21.43 -8.55
CA PRO A 31 -17.34 -21.90 -8.88
C PRO A 31 -18.24 -22.13 -7.64
N GLN A 32 -17.66 -22.59 -6.53
CA GLN A 32 -18.37 -22.81 -5.27
C GLN A 32 -18.65 -21.52 -4.48
N TYR A 33 -18.00 -20.41 -4.82
CA TYR A 33 -18.24 -19.07 -4.26
C TYR A 33 -18.72 -18.14 -5.39
N PRO A 34 -19.99 -18.25 -5.83
CA PRO A 34 -20.48 -17.51 -7.00
C PRO A 34 -20.50 -15.99 -6.82
N LYS A 35 -20.42 -15.50 -5.57
CA LYS A 35 -20.27 -14.08 -5.24
C LYS A 35 -18.82 -13.64 -5.00
N GLY A 36 -17.88 -14.58 -5.08
CA GLY A 36 -16.50 -14.39 -4.61
C GLY A 36 -16.37 -14.39 -3.09
N LEU A 37 -15.13 -14.44 -2.63
CA LEU A 37 -14.71 -14.07 -1.29
C LEU A 37 -13.69 -12.95 -1.43
N GLY A 38 -13.66 -11.98 -0.53
CA GLY A 38 -12.63 -10.96 -0.60
C GLY A 38 -12.33 -10.29 0.72
N MET A 39 -11.19 -9.61 0.74
CA MET A 39 -10.77 -8.81 1.87
C MET A 39 -10.16 -7.48 1.43
N HIS A 40 -10.54 -6.45 2.16
CA HIS A 40 -9.94 -5.15 2.22
C HIS A 40 -8.77 -5.17 3.20
N ILE A 41 -7.60 -4.73 2.74
CA ILE A 41 -6.41 -4.55 3.57
C ILE A 41 -6.30 -3.08 3.91
N PHE A 42 -6.58 -2.75 5.16
CA PHE A 42 -6.36 -1.43 5.74
C PHE A 42 -4.97 -1.34 6.37
N ILE A 43 -4.52 -0.13 6.65
CA ILE A 43 -3.23 0.10 7.31
C ILE A 43 -3.19 -0.39 8.76
N ASP A 44 -4.36 -0.67 9.36
CA ASP A 44 -4.52 -1.10 10.75
C ASP A 44 -5.27 -2.44 10.89
N GLY A 45 -5.48 -3.17 9.80
CA GLY A 45 -6.12 -4.49 9.85
C GLY A 45 -6.76 -4.94 8.54
N LEU A 46 -7.53 -6.01 8.65
CA LEU A 46 -8.27 -6.64 7.55
C LEU A 46 -9.78 -6.51 7.77
N GLU A 47 -10.53 -6.39 6.68
CA GLU A 47 -11.99 -6.42 6.67
C GLU A 47 -12.48 -7.25 5.48
N GLY A 48 -13.45 -8.14 5.69
CA GLY A 48 -14.04 -8.91 4.59
C GLY A 48 -14.92 -8.04 3.68
N TYR A 49 -15.11 -8.41 2.41
CA TYR A 49 -16.13 -7.73 1.58
C TYR A 49 -17.54 -7.98 2.13
N THR A 50 -17.74 -9.12 2.78
CA THR A 50 -18.92 -9.44 3.58
C THR A 50 -18.53 -9.87 5.00
N GLU A 51 -19.51 -9.85 5.92
CA GLU A 51 -19.32 -10.20 7.35
C GLU A 51 -18.67 -11.57 7.57
N HIS A 52 -18.87 -12.53 6.65
CA HIS A 52 -18.37 -13.89 6.80
C HIS A 52 -17.17 -14.20 5.91
N ASP A 53 -16.67 -13.25 5.12
CA ASP A 53 -15.61 -13.53 4.15
C ASP A 53 -14.32 -13.95 4.84
N LEU A 54 -13.87 -13.21 5.87
CA LEU A 54 -12.65 -13.57 6.61
C LEU A 54 -12.78 -14.95 7.27
N MET A 55 -13.92 -15.24 7.90
CA MET A 55 -14.19 -16.54 8.51
C MET A 55 -14.21 -17.67 7.47
N ASN A 56 -14.79 -17.43 6.29
CA ASN A 56 -14.80 -18.41 5.20
C ASN A 56 -13.39 -18.64 4.64
N ILE A 57 -12.60 -17.58 4.50
CA ILE A 57 -11.20 -17.67 4.07
C ILE A 57 -10.38 -18.45 5.10
N ASP A 58 -10.54 -18.19 6.40
CA ASP A 58 -9.85 -18.96 7.45
C ASP A 58 -10.27 -20.42 7.48
N GLY A 59 -11.55 -20.70 7.24
CA GLY A 59 -12.04 -22.07 7.06
C GLY A 59 -11.32 -22.78 5.91
N LEU A 60 -11.14 -22.10 4.77
CA LEU A 60 -10.38 -22.63 3.63
C LEU A 60 -8.89 -22.82 3.98
N ASN A 61 -8.28 -21.82 4.61
CA ASN A 61 -6.88 -21.84 5.04
C ASN A 61 -6.58 -23.05 5.93
N HIS A 62 -7.46 -23.33 6.89
CA HIS A 62 -7.35 -24.48 7.78
C HIS A 62 -7.25 -25.82 7.01
N TYR A 63 -8.03 -26.00 5.93
CA TYR A 63 -8.00 -27.25 5.16
C TYR A 63 -6.71 -27.45 4.37
N ILE A 64 -6.13 -26.36 3.87
CA ILE A 64 -4.91 -26.38 3.03
C ILE A 64 -3.62 -26.10 3.83
N GLY A 65 -3.74 -25.87 5.14
CA GLY A 65 -2.62 -25.64 6.05
C GLY A 65 -2.08 -24.21 6.06
N MET A 66 -2.80 -23.24 5.49
CA MET A 66 -2.42 -21.82 5.62
C MET A 66 -2.70 -21.30 7.03
N GLN A 67 -1.95 -20.29 7.44
CA GLN A 67 -2.17 -19.58 8.70
C GLN A 67 -3.54 -18.87 8.70
N THR A 68 -4.13 -18.69 9.88
CA THR A 68 -5.31 -17.84 10.06
C THR A 68 -4.96 -16.39 9.77
N LEU A 69 -5.88 -15.66 9.17
CA LEU A 69 -5.71 -14.25 8.89
C LEU A 69 -5.44 -13.48 10.19
N PRO A 70 -4.52 -12.51 10.16
CA PRO A 70 -4.11 -11.77 11.35
C PRO A 70 -5.21 -10.80 11.79
N GLU A 71 -5.52 -10.78 13.08
CA GLU A 71 -6.42 -9.81 13.69
C GLU A 71 -5.67 -8.53 14.12
N LYS A 72 -6.43 -7.51 14.55
CA LYS A 72 -5.84 -6.28 15.06
C LYS A 72 -5.00 -6.57 16.32
N GLY A 73 -3.69 -6.38 16.20
CA GLY A 73 -2.73 -6.60 17.28
C GLY A 73 -1.82 -7.82 17.08
N ASP A 74 -2.17 -8.73 16.16
CA ASP A 74 -1.34 -9.89 15.83
C ASP A 74 -0.09 -9.48 15.03
N MET A 75 -0.22 -8.40 14.26
CA MET A 75 0.85 -7.79 13.47
C MET A 75 1.26 -6.45 14.04
N TRP A 76 2.57 -6.26 14.25
CA TRP A 76 3.12 -4.98 14.72
C TRP A 76 2.92 -3.86 13.68
N GLU A 77 2.83 -4.23 12.40
CA GLU A 77 2.54 -3.35 11.26
C GLU A 77 1.17 -2.67 11.42
N PHE A 78 0.13 -3.39 11.89
CA PHE A 78 -1.20 -2.80 12.11
C PHE A 78 -1.20 -1.70 13.17
N THR A 79 -0.23 -1.68 14.06
CA THR A 79 -0.04 -0.59 15.03
C THR A 79 0.91 0.48 14.50
N THR A 80 1.95 0.07 13.77
CA THR A 80 3.06 0.95 13.41
C THR A 80 2.84 1.70 12.10
N PHE A 81 2.21 1.08 11.10
CA PHE A 81 1.92 1.71 9.81
C PHE A 81 1.03 2.94 9.96
N PRO A 82 -0.06 2.94 10.76
CA PRO A 82 -0.85 4.15 10.98
C PRO A 82 -0.02 5.30 11.55
N ILE A 83 0.87 5.01 12.52
CA ILE A 83 1.75 6.02 13.12
C ILE A 83 2.73 6.58 12.07
N ILE A 84 3.37 5.71 11.29
CA ILE A 84 4.31 6.11 10.24
C ILE A 84 3.61 6.98 9.19
N ILE A 85 2.44 6.57 8.71
CA ILE A 85 1.67 7.33 7.70
C ILE A 85 1.22 8.69 8.25
N ALA A 86 0.77 8.77 9.50
CA ALA A 86 0.41 10.05 10.13
C ALA A 86 1.61 11.00 10.22
N ILE A 87 2.76 10.50 10.69
CA ILE A 87 4.00 11.28 10.78
C ILE A 87 4.45 11.73 9.39
N MET A 88 4.39 10.85 8.39
CA MET A 88 4.74 11.17 7.02
C MET A 88 3.84 12.27 6.44
N ALA A 89 2.53 12.13 6.59
CA ALA A 89 1.59 13.15 6.14
C ALA A 89 1.86 14.51 6.82
N LEU A 90 2.07 14.50 8.15
CA LEU A 90 2.35 15.71 8.92
C LEU A 90 3.64 16.40 8.46
N ILE A 91 4.75 15.66 8.35
CA ILE A 91 6.03 16.21 7.88
C ILE A 91 5.91 16.77 6.46
N GLY A 92 5.24 16.04 5.56
CA GLY A 92 5.03 16.50 4.19
C GLY A 92 4.21 17.79 4.11
N ILE A 93 3.15 17.91 4.91
CA ILE A 93 2.35 19.13 5.04
C ILE A 93 3.21 20.28 5.56
N LEU A 94 3.99 20.06 6.63
CA LEU A 94 4.88 21.08 7.21
C LEU A 94 5.93 21.56 6.21
N ILE A 95 6.55 20.66 5.44
CA ILE A 95 7.48 21.01 4.36
C ILE A 95 6.78 21.89 3.31
N GLY A 96 5.55 21.55 2.94
CA GLY A 96 4.72 22.34 2.04
C GLY A 96 4.43 23.75 2.56
N ILE A 97 4.02 23.87 3.83
CA ILE A 97 3.77 25.15 4.53
C ILE A 97 5.05 26.00 4.56
N VAL A 98 6.20 25.43 4.95
CA VAL A 98 7.47 26.16 4.95
C VAL A 98 7.84 26.65 3.55
N GLY A 99 7.65 25.81 2.53
CA GLY A 99 7.86 26.21 1.13
C GLY A 99 6.91 27.30 0.64
N PHE A 100 5.76 27.48 1.30
CA PHE A 100 4.78 28.50 0.91
C PHE A 100 5.30 29.91 1.23
N PHE A 101 6.01 30.04 2.36
CA PHE A 101 6.57 31.30 2.84
C PHE A 101 8.04 31.51 2.43
N LYS A 102 8.81 30.44 2.24
CA LYS A 102 10.24 30.53 1.88
C LYS A 102 10.49 30.27 0.40
N HIS A 103 11.22 31.20 -0.22
CA HIS A 103 11.69 31.10 -1.59
C HIS A 103 12.91 30.15 -1.63
N SER A 104 12.90 29.14 -2.52
CA SER A 104 13.94 28.10 -2.68
C SER A 104 13.89 26.83 -1.80
N THR A 105 12.72 26.43 -1.28
CA THR A 105 12.54 25.15 -0.53
C THR A 105 12.35 23.91 -1.43
N TYR A 106 12.32 24.06 -2.76
CA TYR A 106 11.95 22.96 -3.67
C TYR A 106 12.80 21.68 -3.54
N LYS A 107 14.07 21.79 -3.12
CA LYS A 107 14.95 20.63 -2.87
C LYS A 107 14.40 19.70 -1.79
N TRP A 108 13.74 20.25 -0.77
CA TRP A 108 13.09 19.49 0.29
C TRP A 108 11.91 18.67 -0.23
N PHE A 109 11.20 19.13 -1.27
CA PHE A 109 10.10 18.37 -1.87
C PHE A 109 10.62 17.08 -2.53
N MET A 110 11.76 17.17 -3.23
CA MET A 110 12.41 15.99 -3.80
C MET A 110 13.01 15.08 -2.72
N GLY A 111 13.68 15.67 -1.71
CA GLY A 111 14.20 14.89 -0.58
C GLY A 111 13.10 14.09 0.11
N TRP A 112 11.95 14.73 0.35
CA TRP A 112 10.78 14.07 0.93
C TRP A 112 10.19 12.99 0.01
N PHE A 113 10.05 13.27 -1.28
CA PHE A 113 9.61 12.27 -2.27
C PHE A 113 10.48 11.01 -2.26
N VAL A 114 11.81 11.17 -2.20
CA VAL A 114 12.75 10.05 -2.16
C VAL A 114 12.55 9.23 -0.88
N VAL A 115 12.46 9.88 0.29
CA VAL A 115 12.21 9.20 1.57
C VAL A 115 10.90 8.40 1.50
N MET A 116 9.82 9.02 1.01
CA MET A 116 8.53 8.35 0.85
C MET A 116 8.60 7.17 -0.11
N SER A 117 9.31 7.32 -1.23
CA SER A 117 9.45 6.25 -2.22
C SER A 117 10.22 5.06 -1.64
N VAL A 118 11.28 5.31 -0.87
CA VAL A 118 12.04 4.25 -0.19
C VAL A 118 11.15 3.52 0.83
N LEU A 119 10.43 4.25 1.68
CA LEU A 119 9.52 3.65 2.65
C LEU A 119 8.38 2.87 1.98
N GLY A 120 7.83 3.38 0.88
CA GLY A 120 6.81 2.69 0.09
C GLY A 120 7.33 1.39 -0.54
N ILE A 121 8.56 1.39 -1.08
CA ILE A 121 9.18 0.17 -1.60
C ILE A 121 9.42 -0.84 -0.48
N LEU A 122 9.90 -0.40 0.69
CA LEU A 122 10.09 -1.27 1.85
C LEU A 122 8.75 -1.88 2.31
N GLY A 123 7.68 -1.08 2.39
CA GLY A 123 6.34 -1.58 2.73
C GLY A 123 5.80 -2.59 1.71
N MET A 124 6.01 -2.36 0.41
CA MET A 124 5.62 -3.33 -0.62
C MET A 124 6.46 -4.61 -0.59
N TYR A 125 7.75 -4.50 -0.27
CA TYR A 125 8.62 -5.66 -0.08
C TYR A 125 8.14 -6.50 1.11
N ASP A 126 7.86 -5.84 2.22
CA ASP A 126 7.34 -6.46 3.45
C ASP A 126 5.99 -7.14 3.22
N PHE A 127 5.05 -6.44 2.58
CA PHE A 127 3.77 -7.03 2.16
C PHE A 127 3.96 -8.28 1.28
N ASN A 128 4.90 -8.24 0.34
CA ASN A 128 5.22 -9.40 -0.48
C ASN A 128 5.81 -10.57 0.33
N GLN A 129 6.56 -10.31 1.41
CA GLN A 129 7.04 -11.36 2.31
C GLN A 129 5.87 -12.01 3.06
N TRP A 130 4.92 -11.23 3.56
CA TRP A 130 3.70 -11.76 4.17
C TRP A 130 2.90 -12.65 3.21
N LEU A 131 2.76 -12.25 1.95
CA LEU A 131 2.12 -13.09 0.93
C LEU A 131 2.88 -14.41 0.67
N VAL A 132 4.21 -14.41 0.76
CA VAL A 132 5.03 -15.63 0.64
C VAL A 132 4.85 -16.53 1.83
N ASP A 133 4.95 -15.97 3.03
CA ASP A 133 4.87 -16.73 4.28
C ASP A 133 3.51 -17.40 4.40
N TYR A 134 2.41 -16.64 4.30
CA TYR A 134 1.06 -17.20 4.34
C TYR A 134 0.82 -18.23 3.22
N GLY A 135 1.35 -17.98 2.02
CA GLY A 135 1.12 -18.86 0.88
C GLY A 135 2.03 -20.09 0.80
N SER A 136 3.07 -20.21 1.62
CA SER A 136 4.10 -21.25 1.46
C SER A 136 4.52 -21.94 2.75
N ASN A 137 4.32 -21.30 3.91
CA ASN A 137 4.57 -21.89 5.21
C ASN A 137 3.32 -22.65 5.68
N LEU A 138 3.13 -23.84 5.11
CA LEU A 138 1.91 -24.63 5.28
C LEU A 138 2.08 -25.71 6.35
N ASP A 139 1.03 -25.96 7.13
CA ASP A 139 1.01 -27.03 8.13
C ASP A 139 1.21 -28.40 7.45
N PRO A 140 2.27 -29.17 7.81
CA PRO A 140 2.50 -30.50 7.29
C PRO A 140 1.43 -31.52 7.71
N HIS A 141 0.50 -31.18 8.60
CA HIS A 141 -0.62 -32.01 9.01
C HIS A 141 -1.96 -31.62 8.36
N ALA A 142 -1.96 -30.66 7.43
CA ALA A 142 -3.16 -30.23 6.72
C ALA A 142 -3.88 -31.39 5.99
N ILE A 143 -5.22 -31.29 5.94
CA ILE A 143 -6.11 -32.29 5.35
C ILE A 143 -5.87 -32.39 3.84
N ILE A 144 -5.73 -31.24 3.17
CA ILE A 144 -5.53 -31.15 1.73
C ILE A 144 -4.09 -30.73 1.48
N LYS A 145 -3.35 -31.59 0.78
CA LYS A 145 -1.98 -31.30 0.31
C LYS A 145 -1.97 -31.44 -1.19
N VAL A 146 -1.78 -30.34 -1.89
CA VAL A 146 -1.62 -30.37 -3.34
C VAL A 146 -0.13 -30.26 -3.64
N VAL A 147 0.35 -31.16 -4.49
CA VAL A 147 1.71 -31.17 -4.99
C VAL A 147 1.72 -30.84 -6.47
N ASP A 148 2.81 -30.27 -6.95
CA ASP A 148 3.06 -30.10 -8.38
C ASP A 148 3.40 -31.44 -9.06
N ASP A 149 3.58 -31.40 -10.39
CA ASP A 149 3.95 -32.57 -11.21
C ASP A 149 5.28 -33.23 -10.78
N PHE A 150 6.10 -32.53 -9.98
CA PHE A 150 7.39 -32.98 -9.48
C PHE A 150 7.34 -33.41 -8.00
N GLY A 151 6.16 -33.39 -7.37
CA GLY A 151 5.94 -33.80 -5.99
C GLY A 151 6.26 -32.73 -4.93
N ASN A 152 6.53 -31.48 -5.33
CA ASN A 152 6.75 -30.38 -4.37
C ASN A 152 5.40 -29.81 -3.89
N PRO A 153 5.29 -29.39 -2.62
CA PRO A 153 4.09 -28.69 -2.14
C PRO A 153 3.79 -27.45 -2.98
N MET A 154 2.54 -27.29 -3.43
CA MET A 154 2.12 -26.09 -4.13
C MET A 154 2.00 -24.90 -3.18
N SER A 155 2.45 -23.73 -3.66
CA SER A 155 2.24 -22.46 -2.96
C SER A 155 0.89 -21.85 -3.34
N TYR A 156 0.14 -21.43 -2.32
CA TYR A 156 -1.15 -20.75 -2.46
C TYR A 156 -1.01 -19.22 -2.42
N LYS A 157 0.21 -18.71 -2.59
CA LYS A 157 0.50 -17.27 -2.60
C LYS A 157 -0.30 -16.56 -3.72
N PRO A 158 -1.14 -15.56 -3.38
CA PRO A 158 -1.76 -14.68 -4.36
C PRO A 158 -0.70 -13.79 -5.04
N PRO A 159 -0.99 -13.24 -6.24
CA PRO A 159 -0.05 -12.33 -6.90
C PRO A 159 0.12 -11.06 -6.05
N LEU A 160 1.31 -10.47 -6.08
CA LEU A 160 1.51 -9.16 -5.43
C LEU A 160 0.62 -8.10 -6.09
N LEU A 161 0.49 -8.17 -7.42
CA LEU A 161 -0.35 -7.31 -8.24
C LEU A 161 -0.86 -8.10 -9.46
N GLY A 162 -2.14 -8.00 -9.77
CA GLY A 162 -2.77 -8.62 -10.92
C GLY A 162 -3.60 -9.85 -10.55
N THR A 163 -3.66 -10.83 -11.45
CA THR A 163 -4.52 -12.01 -11.33
C THR A 163 -3.70 -13.28 -11.52
N LYS A 164 -3.99 -14.31 -10.73
CA LYS A 164 -3.34 -15.63 -10.82
C LYS A 164 -4.33 -16.72 -10.41
N ASP A 165 -4.37 -17.79 -11.18
CA ASP A 165 -5.13 -18.98 -10.81
C ASP A 165 -4.33 -19.85 -9.83
N ILE A 166 -5.02 -20.32 -8.79
CA ILE A 166 -4.50 -21.13 -7.70
C ILE A 166 -5.55 -22.22 -7.45
N LEU A 167 -5.27 -23.44 -7.91
CA LEU A 167 -6.24 -24.54 -7.91
C LEU A 167 -7.53 -24.15 -8.65
N ASN A 168 -8.67 -24.22 -7.97
CA ASN A 168 -9.99 -23.82 -8.48
C ASN A 168 -10.34 -22.36 -8.16
N PHE A 169 -9.40 -21.60 -7.61
CA PHE A 169 -9.58 -20.18 -7.32
C PHE A 169 -8.84 -19.32 -8.32
N THR A 170 -9.45 -18.23 -8.76
CA THR A 170 -8.79 -17.11 -9.40
C THR A 170 -8.57 -16.02 -8.35
N ALA A 171 -7.32 -15.78 -7.98
CA ALA A 171 -6.93 -14.76 -7.02
C ALA A 171 -6.62 -13.44 -7.75
N ILE A 172 -7.30 -12.37 -7.36
CA ILE A 172 -7.11 -11.01 -7.88
C ILE A 172 -6.57 -10.13 -6.76
N SER A 173 -5.46 -9.46 -7.00
CA SER A 173 -4.78 -8.61 -6.03
C SER A 173 -4.50 -7.24 -6.63
N LEU A 174 -5.15 -6.22 -6.12
CA LEU A 174 -5.11 -4.87 -6.69
C LEU A 174 -5.08 -3.79 -5.60
N PRO A 175 -4.49 -2.60 -5.88
CA PRO A 175 -4.58 -1.47 -4.98
C PRO A 175 -6.04 -1.12 -4.65
N GLY A 176 -6.28 -0.81 -3.38
CA GLY A 176 -7.55 -0.25 -2.94
C GLY A 176 -7.63 1.25 -3.25
N VAL A 177 -8.77 1.86 -2.90
CA VAL A 177 -8.99 3.31 -3.10
C VAL A 177 -7.91 4.14 -2.39
N GLY A 178 -7.53 3.75 -1.16
CA GLY A 178 -6.46 4.40 -0.41
C GLY A 178 -5.10 4.27 -1.10
N GLY A 179 -4.80 3.09 -1.68
CA GLY A 179 -3.60 2.87 -2.48
C GLY A 179 -3.51 3.79 -3.71
N TYR A 180 -4.62 3.94 -4.45
CA TYR A 180 -4.68 4.87 -5.59
C TYR A 180 -4.51 6.34 -5.17
N LEU A 181 -5.18 6.76 -4.09
CA LEU A 181 -5.08 8.13 -3.57
C LEU A 181 -3.66 8.44 -3.06
N MET A 182 -3.01 7.48 -2.38
CA MET A 182 -1.60 7.58 -2.00
C MET A 182 -0.71 7.73 -3.23
N GLY A 183 -0.92 6.92 -4.28
CA GLY A 183 -0.16 7.01 -5.54
C GLY A 183 -0.31 8.38 -6.22
N ILE A 184 -1.54 8.90 -6.28
CA ILE A 184 -1.81 10.27 -6.76
C ILE A 184 -1.08 11.30 -5.87
N GLY A 185 -1.12 11.13 -4.56
CA GLY A 185 -0.43 12.01 -3.62
C GLY A 185 1.08 12.06 -3.85
N MET A 186 1.72 10.89 -4.03
CA MET A 186 3.14 10.81 -4.37
C MET A 186 3.45 11.49 -5.70
N PHE A 187 2.59 11.31 -6.71
CA PHE A 187 2.75 11.96 -8.01
C PHE A 187 2.66 13.49 -7.89
N LEU A 188 1.72 14.02 -7.09
CA LEU A 188 1.62 15.46 -6.84
C LEU A 188 2.86 16.02 -6.13
N ILE A 189 3.40 15.29 -5.16
CA ILE A 189 4.66 15.65 -4.48
C ILE A 189 5.81 15.69 -5.50
N PHE A 190 5.92 14.70 -6.38
CA PHE A 190 6.93 14.67 -7.44
C PHE A 190 6.81 15.88 -8.38
N ILE A 191 5.61 16.17 -8.86
CA ILE A 191 5.35 17.33 -9.74
C ILE A 191 5.61 18.66 -9.02
N SER A 192 5.36 18.73 -7.70
CA SER A 192 5.63 19.92 -6.90
C SER A 192 7.10 20.35 -6.97
N PHE A 193 8.03 19.39 -7.01
CA PHE A 193 9.46 19.68 -7.17
C PHE A 193 9.76 20.41 -8.48
N PHE A 194 9.25 19.93 -9.62
CA PHE A 194 9.53 20.54 -10.92
C PHE A 194 8.96 21.95 -11.02
N ILE A 195 7.75 22.16 -10.51
CA ILE A 195 7.12 23.49 -10.46
C ILE A 195 7.91 24.42 -9.53
N GLY A 196 8.34 23.92 -8.37
CA GLY A 196 9.17 24.65 -7.41
C GLY A 196 10.52 25.05 -8.02
N ARG A 197 11.20 24.12 -8.69
CA ARG A 197 12.48 24.36 -9.38
C ARG A 197 12.35 25.42 -10.47
N LYS A 198 11.29 25.36 -11.28
CA LYS A 198 11.02 26.35 -12.34
C LYS A 198 10.76 27.74 -11.75
N ALA A 199 9.99 27.80 -10.66
CA ALA A 199 9.72 29.06 -9.97
C ALA A 199 10.99 29.70 -9.39
N ALA A 200 11.83 28.91 -8.71
CA ALA A 200 13.10 29.40 -8.14
C ALA A 200 14.08 29.90 -9.22
N LYS A 201 14.18 29.21 -10.37
CA LYS A 201 15.04 29.66 -11.47
C LYS A 201 14.60 31.01 -12.04
N LYS A 202 13.30 31.24 -12.21
CA LYS A 202 12.76 32.51 -12.72
C LYS A 202 13.06 33.68 -11.78
N GLU A 203 12.97 33.44 -10.49
CA GLU A 203 13.20 34.44 -9.45
C GLU A 203 14.69 34.84 -9.33
N ASN A 204 15.60 33.86 -9.36
CA ASN A 204 17.04 34.13 -9.41
C ASN A 204 17.44 34.94 -10.66
N LEU A 205 16.77 34.66 -11.79
CA LEU A 205 17.02 35.40 -13.02
C LEU A 205 16.55 36.85 -12.89
N SER A 206 15.37 37.13 -12.31
CA SER A 206 14.92 38.50 -12.07
C SER A 206 15.81 39.28 -11.12
N LEU A 207 16.39 38.62 -10.11
CA LEU A 207 17.32 39.25 -9.17
C LEU A 207 18.70 39.53 -9.78
N ALA A 208 19.09 38.82 -10.83
CA ALA A 208 20.37 39.04 -11.52
C ALA A 208 20.33 40.21 -12.54
N PHE A 209 19.13 40.69 -12.88
CA PHE A 209 18.91 41.78 -13.84
C PHE A 209 18.47 43.10 -13.18
N HIS A 210 18.48 43.16 -11.85
CA HIS A 210 18.24 44.36 -11.03
C HIS A 210 19.47 44.62 -10.15
#